data_AF-A0A963EAL5-F1
#
_entry.id   AF-A0A963EAL5-F1
#
_cell.length_a   1.000
_cell.length_b   1.000
_cell.length_c   1.000
_cell.angle_alpha   90.00
_cell.angle_beta   90.00
_cell.angle_gamma   90.00
#
_symmetry.space_group_name_H-M   'P 1'
#
loop_
_entity.id
_entity.type
_entity.pdbx_description
1 polymer ?
#
loop_
_entity_poly.entity_id
_entity_poly.type
_entity_poly.pdbx_seq_one_letter_code
_entity_poly.pdbx_strand_id
1 'polypeptide(L)'
;FGDQKDLARECILQPIRLLDVCRMEDEEIKQHNLFGLSEFAFKYKETQHFKEFLSIFLPWVDEVVFDVGQQYINSLSYYVLYVFKNGSKEQYIKATNRYLSELSKGGSMTIAEQLIEEGMQKGMQQGEQKGMQKGEQKGMQKGIQQGEQSGLRKGLRQARQQIAVVLLKRQASEEAVSEITGLSLEEVQTLKKDLIDI
;
A
#
# COMPACT_ATOMS: atom_id res chain seq x y z
N PHE A 1 20.89 -23.03 -12.39
CA PHE A 1 21.39 -23.86 -11.28
C PHE A 1 22.85 -23.64 -10.89
N GLY A 2 23.65 -22.77 -11.53
CA GLY A 2 24.97 -22.34 -11.02
C GLY A 2 25.83 -23.47 -10.43
N ASP A 3 26.34 -23.26 -9.21
CA ASP A 3 27.13 -24.22 -8.42
C ASP A 3 26.30 -25.41 -7.86
N GLN A 4 24.98 -25.33 -7.93
CA GLN A 4 24.04 -26.38 -7.51
C GLN A 4 23.51 -27.20 -8.69
N LYS A 5 24.20 -27.16 -9.84
CA LYS A 5 23.77 -27.85 -11.07
C LYS A 5 23.61 -29.36 -10.88
N ASP A 6 24.48 -29.96 -10.09
CA ASP A 6 24.48 -31.41 -9.90
C ASP A 6 23.37 -31.84 -8.93
N LEU A 7 23.17 -31.10 -7.84
CA LEU A 7 22.01 -31.29 -6.95
C LEU A 7 20.68 -31.11 -7.69
N ALA A 8 20.58 -30.11 -8.58
CA ALA A 8 19.37 -29.90 -9.37
C ALA A 8 19.08 -31.07 -10.34
N ARG A 9 20.12 -31.69 -10.92
CA ARG A 9 19.97 -32.89 -11.77
C ARG A 9 19.50 -34.11 -10.97
N GLU A 10 19.95 -34.24 -9.73
CA GLU A 10 19.61 -35.35 -8.86
C GLU A 10 18.21 -35.21 -8.24
N CYS A 11 17.76 -33.98 -7.95
CA CYS A 11 16.48 -33.78 -7.25
C CYS A 11 15.33 -33.31 -8.17
N ILE A 12 15.59 -32.42 -9.13
CA ILE A 12 14.52 -31.73 -9.88
C ILE A 12 14.32 -32.31 -11.29
N LEU A 13 15.39 -32.81 -11.91
CA LEU A 13 15.32 -33.38 -13.26
C LEU A 13 14.98 -34.88 -13.29
N GLN A 14 14.78 -35.49 -12.13
CA GLN A 14 14.25 -36.86 -12.02
C GLN A 14 12.73 -36.86 -12.25
N PRO A 15 12.14 -38.01 -12.61
CA PRO A 15 10.69 -38.15 -12.70
C PRO A 15 10.00 -37.73 -11.39
N ILE A 16 9.23 -36.65 -11.43
CA ILE A 16 8.49 -36.13 -10.27
C ILE A 16 7.25 -36.99 -10.06
N ARG A 17 7.11 -37.58 -8.87
CA ARG A 17 5.85 -38.23 -8.47
C ARG A 17 4.85 -37.17 -8.04
N LEU A 18 3.73 -37.11 -8.75
CA LEU A 18 2.59 -36.29 -8.37
C LEU A 18 1.74 -37.06 -7.35
N LEU A 19 1.48 -36.45 -6.20
CA LEU A 19 0.64 -37.01 -5.15
C LEU A 19 -0.74 -36.34 -5.19
N ASP A 20 -1.79 -37.15 -5.25
CA ASP A 20 -3.16 -36.68 -5.07
C ASP A 20 -3.54 -36.79 -3.59
N VAL A 21 -3.12 -35.77 -2.83
CA VAL A 21 -3.30 -35.70 -1.38
C VAL A 21 -4.79 -35.78 -0.97
N CYS A 22 -5.71 -35.36 -1.84
CA CYS A 22 -7.15 -35.42 -1.56
C CYS A 22 -7.69 -36.85 -1.45
N ARG A 23 -6.98 -37.84 -1.99
CA ARG A 23 -7.37 -39.26 -1.99
C ARG A 23 -6.63 -40.10 -0.96
N MET A 24 -5.64 -39.53 -0.30
CA MET A 24 -4.84 -40.22 0.71
C MET A 24 -5.60 -40.26 2.03
N GLU A 25 -5.42 -41.33 2.80
CA GLU A 25 -5.94 -41.40 4.16
C GLU A 25 -5.14 -40.48 5.10
N ASP A 26 -5.79 -39.95 6.14
CA ASP A 26 -5.12 -39.02 7.07
C ASP A 26 -3.91 -39.66 7.76
N GLU A 27 -4.00 -40.95 8.09
CA GLU A 27 -2.90 -41.71 8.68
C GLU A 27 -1.74 -41.95 7.71
N GLU A 28 -2.00 -41.97 6.39
CA GLU A 28 -0.95 -42.04 5.37
C GLU A 28 -0.21 -40.71 5.28
N ILE A 29 -0.95 -39.58 5.29
CA ILE A 29 -0.37 -38.23 5.27
C ILE A 29 0.47 -37.99 6.53
N LYS A 30 0.05 -38.52 7.69
CA LYS A 30 0.82 -38.38 8.94
C LYS A 30 2.21 -39.01 8.88
N GLN A 31 2.41 -40.03 8.06
CA GLN A 31 3.72 -40.68 7.87
C GLN A 31 4.71 -39.80 7.10
N HIS A 32 4.25 -38.72 6.47
CA HIS A 32 5.08 -37.77 5.73
C HIS A 32 5.74 -36.70 6.63
N ASN A 33 5.59 -36.82 7.96
CA ASN A 33 6.21 -35.95 8.96
C ASN A 33 5.89 -34.45 8.69
N LEU A 34 6.93 -33.62 8.59
CA LEU A 34 6.84 -32.18 8.36
C LEU A 34 6.03 -31.82 7.12
N PHE A 35 6.34 -32.47 5.98
CA PHE A 35 5.64 -32.21 4.72
C PHE A 35 4.16 -32.61 4.80
N GLY A 36 3.86 -33.64 5.59
CA GLY A 36 2.52 -34.08 5.90
C GLY A 36 1.62 -32.97 6.45
N LEU A 37 2.15 -32.06 7.29
CA LEU A 37 1.37 -30.92 7.80
C LEU A 37 0.89 -30.00 6.65
N SER A 38 1.76 -29.76 5.68
CA SER A 38 1.42 -28.91 4.53
C SER A 38 0.45 -29.62 3.56
N GLU A 39 0.63 -30.93 3.39
CA GLU A 39 -0.26 -31.78 2.61
C GLU A 39 -1.65 -31.87 3.24
N PHE A 40 -1.72 -32.07 4.55
CA PHE A 40 -2.97 -32.13 5.30
C PHE A 40 -3.74 -30.81 5.21
N ALA A 41 -3.08 -29.67 5.40
CA ALA A 41 -3.70 -28.38 5.15
C ALA A 41 -4.21 -28.22 3.72
N PHE A 42 -3.48 -28.73 2.72
CA PHE A 42 -3.93 -28.71 1.33
C PHE A 42 -5.16 -29.59 1.09
N LYS A 43 -5.19 -30.82 1.63
CA LYS A 43 -6.32 -31.74 1.54
C LYS A 43 -7.60 -31.10 2.07
N TYR A 44 -7.50 -30.39 3.20
CA TYR A 44 -8.65 -29.81 3.88
C TYR A 44 -9.06 -28.41 3.38
N LYS A 45 -8.33 -27.83 2.40
CA LYS A 45 -8.52 -26.44 1.96
C LYS A 45 -9.94 -26.08 1.48
N GLU A 46 -10.61 -27.02 0.82
CA GLU A 46 -11.97 -26.84 0.27
C GLU A 46 -13.06 -27.38 1.21
N THR A 47 -12.70 -27.92 2.37
CA THR A 47 -13.69 -28.49 3.29
C THR A 47 -14.39 -27.37 4.06
N GLN A 48 -15.71 -27.49 4.23
CA GLN A 48 -16.48 -26.59 5.11
C GLN A 48 -16.21 -26.85 6.61
N HIS A 49 -15.43 -27.88 6.93
CA HIS A 49 -15.19 -28.39 8.28
C HIS A 49 -13.88 -27.85 8.89
N PHE A 50 -13.69 -26.53 8.81
CA PHE A 50 -12.47 -25.87 9.28
C PHE A 50 -12.13 -26.14 10.76
N LYS A 51 -13.15 -26.30 11.62
CA LYS A 51 -12.95 -26.64 13.03
C LYS A 51 -12.41 -28.05 13.24
N GLU A 52 -12.87 -29.00 12.44
CA GLU A 52 -12.41 -30.39 12.48
C GLU A 52 -10.96 -30.48 12.04
N PHE A 53 -10.61 -29.81 10.94
CA PHE A 53 -9.23 -29.63 10.51
C PHE A 53 -8.34 -29.14 11.67
N LEU A 54 -8.73 -28.05 12.36
CA LEU A 54 -7.93 -27.51 13.46
C LEU A 54 -7.78 -28.47 14.64
N SER A 55 -8.82 -29.24 14.95
CA SER A 55 -8.80 -30.18 16.07
C SER A 55 -7.80 -31.33 15.88
N ILE A 56 -7.52 -31.70 14.63
CA ILE A 56 -6.55 -32.74 14.28
C ILE A 56 -5.17 -32.10 14.02
N PHE A 57 -5.15 -30.96 13.33
CA PHE A 57 -3.93 -30.30 12.89
C PHE A 57 -3.09 -29.77 14.05
N LEU A 58 -3.69 -29.04 15.00
CA LEU A 58 -2.93 -28.38 16.07
C LEU A 58 -2.20 -29.37 17.00
N PRO A 59 -2.82 -30.46 17.48
CA PRO A 59 -2.09 -31.47 18.27
C PRO A 59 -0.96 -32.12 17.49
N TRP A 60 -1.17 -32.40 16.20
CA TRP A 60 -0.15 -33.03 15.37
C TRP A 60 1.04 -32.10 15.08
N VAL A 61 0.82 -30.78 15.02
CA VAL A 61 1.91 -29.79 14.95
C VAL A 61 2.87 -29.99 16.12
N ASP A 62 2.40 -30.11 17.37
CA ASP A 62 3.27 -30.27 18.54
C ASP A 62 4.05 -31.59 18.53
N GLU A 63 3.42 -32.68 18.08
CA GLU A 63 4.10 -33.98 17.91
C GLU A 63 5.28 -33.92 16.92
N VAL A 64 5.14 -33.14 15.85
CA VAL A 64 6.14 -33.07 14.76
C VAL A 64 7.17 -31.96 14.98
N VAL A 65 6.81 -30.89 15.71
CA VAL A 65 7.56 -29.62 15.71
C VAL A 65 8.60 -29.50 16.83
N PHE A 66 8.71 -30.50 17.71
CA PHE A 66 9.65 -30.44 18.84
C PHE A 66 11.13 -30.16 18.46
N ASP A 67 11.55 -30.41 17.21
CA ASP A 67 12.96 -30.34 16.79
C ASP A 67 13.28 -29.43 15.56
N VAL A 68 12.27 -28.78 14.94
CA VAL A 68 12.45 -28.04 13.65
C VAL A 68 12.64 -26.52 13.78
N GLY A 69 12.44 -25.96 14.98
CA GLY A 69 12.63 -24.55 15.26
C GLY A 69 11.52 -23.61 14.74
N GLN A 70 11.45 -22.41 15.32
CA GLN A 70 10.35 -21.45 15.16
C GLN A 70 10.11 -21.00 13.71
N GLN A 71 11.13 -20.98 12.86
CA GLN A 71 11.00 -20.54 11.46
C GLN A 71 10.08 -21.45 10.63
N TYR A 72 10.12 -22.75 10.88
CA TYR A 72 9.24 -23.70 10.21
C TYR A 72 7.78 -23.48 10.63
N ILE A 73 7.54 -23.29 11.92
CA ILE A 73 6.20 -23.00 12.49
C ILE A 73 5.59 -21.77 11.81
N ASN A 74 6.39 -20.71 11.68
CA ASN A 74 5.94 -19.48 11.04
C ASN A 74 5.59 -19.75 9.57
N SER A 75 6.48 -20.42 8.82
CA SER A 75 6.28 -20.74 7.40
C SER A 75 5.05 -21.59 7.16
N LEU A 76 4.85 -22.64 7.98
CA LEU A 76 3.66 -23.48 7.95
C LEU A 76 2.40 -22.67 8.26
N SER A 77 2.46 -21.77 9.24
CA SER A 77 1.31 -20.94 9.62
C SER A 77 0.91 -19.97 8.50
N TYR A 78 1.87 -19.34 7.83
CA TYR A 78 1.59 -18.53 6.62
C TYR A 78 1.00 -19.39 5.50
N TYR A 79 1.52 -20.59 5.30
CA TYR A 79 1.01 -21.52 4.29
C TYR A 79 -0.44 -21.93 4.59
N VAL A 80 -0.76 -22.32 5.82
CA VAL A 80 -2.15 -22.65 6.21
C VAL A 80 -3.06 -21.44 6.00
N LEU A 81 -2.66 -20.24 6.45
CA LEU A 81 -3.43 -19.02 6.20
C LEU A 81 -3.65 -18.73 4.71
N TYR A 82 -2.65 -19.01 3.87
CA TYR A 82 -2.74 -18.84 2.43
C TYR A 82 -3.69 -19.85 1.79
N VAL A 83 -3.63 -21.11 2.22
CA VAL A 83 -4.45 -22.21 1.70
C VAL A 83 -5.93 -22.01 2.06
N PHE A 84 -6.22 -21.54 3.27
CA PHE A 84 -7.60 -21.30 3.75
C PHE A 84 -8.10 -19.88 3.46
N LYS A 85 -7.81 -19.34 2.26
CA LYS A 85 -8.13 -17.95 1.82
C LYS A 85 -9.58 -17.50 2.06
N ASN A 86 -10.55 -18.42 1.99
CA ASN A 86 -11.98 -18.15 2.18
C ASN A 86 -12.56 -18.74 3.49
N GLY A 87 -11.74 -19.48 4.26
CA GLY A 87 -12.12 -19.96 5.57
C GLY A 87 -12.12 -18.83 6.60
N SER A 88 -12.65 -19.09 7.80
CA SER A 88 -12.64 -18.10 8.88
C SER A 88 -11.20 -17.89 9.39
N LYS A 89 -10.39 -17.10 8.68
CA LYS A 89 -9.04 -16.65 9.07
C LYS A 89 -8.97 -16.26 10.54
N GLU A 90 -10.02 -15.61 11.02
CA GLU A 90 -10.19 -15.23 12.43
C GLU A 90 -10.29 -16.43 13.38
N GLN A 91 -10.98 -17.51 13.00
CA GLN A 91 -11.03 -18.76 13.78
C GLN A 91 -9.67 -19.46 13.79
N TYR A 92 -8.92 -19.44 12.69
CA TYR A 92 -7.55 -19.98 12.66
C TYR A 92 -6.68 -19.23 13.66
N ILE A 93 -6.60 -17.92 13.50
CA ILE A 93 -5.78 -17.04 14.35
C ILE A 93 -6.16 -17.24 15.82
N LYS A 94 -7.45 -17.29 16.14
CA LYS A 94 -7.94 -17.47 17.50
C LYS A 94 -7.59 -18.85 18.08
N ALA A 95 -7.73 -19.92 17.30
CA ALA A 95 -7.41 -21.28 17.75
C ALA A 95 -5.90 -21.46 17.93
N THR A 96 -5.11 -21.00 16.96
CA THR A 96 -3.65 -21.03 17.01
C THR A 96 -3.12 -20.18 18.17
N ASN A 97 -3.68 -19.00 18.43
CA ASN A 97 -3.29 -18.18 19.58
C ASN A 97 -3.58 -18.85 20.91
N ARG A 98 -4.77 -19.44 21.06
CA ARG A 98 -5.11 -20.18 22.29
C ARG A 98 -4.10 -21.30 22.52
N TYR A 99 -3.89 -22.12 21.49
CA TYR A 99 -2.99 -23.26 21.53
C TYR A 99 -1.54 -22.83 21.84
N LEU A 100 -1.02 -21.85 21.11
CA LEU A 100 0.34 -21.34 21.33
C LEU A 100 0.49 -20.66 22.68
N SER A 101 -0.52 -19.93 23.18
CA SER A 101 -0.47 -19.30 24.50
C SER A 101 -0.45 -20.32 25.65
N GLU A 102 -1.05 -21.48 25.45
CA GLU A 102 -1.01 -22.60 26.39
C GLU A 102 0.35 -23.33 26.34
N LEU A 103 0.95 -23.42 25.15
CA LEU A 103 2.27 -24.04 24.91
C LEU A 103 3.43 -23.13 25.36
N SER A 104 3.34 -21.83 25.10
CA SER A 104 4.39 -20.85 25.36
C SER A 104 4.21 -20.20 26.74
N LYS A 105 4.69 -20.84 27.80
CA LYS A 105 4.92 -20.19 29.10
C LYS A 105 6.08 -19.16 29.10
N GLY A 106 6.51 -18.66 27.94
CA GLY A 106 7.68 -17.78 27.84
C GLY A 106 7.80 -17.01 26.52
N GLY A 107 7.42 -15.73 26.56
CA GLY A 107 8.19 -14.61 26.01
C GLY A 107 8.49 -14.50 24.51
N SER A 108 7.97 -15.37 23.63
CA SER A 108 8.15 -15.22 22.17
C SER A 108 6.91 -14.63 21.51
N MET A 109 7.12 -13.69 20.59
CA MET A 109 6.05 -13.04 19.85
C MET A 109 5.21 -14.08 19.10
N THR A 110 3.90 -14.08 19.32
CA THR A 110 2.97 -15.03 18.71
C THR A 110 2.74 -14.70 17.22
N ILE A 111 2.33 -15.68 16.42
CA ILE A 111 1.97 -15.45 15.01
C ILE A 111 0.89 -14.37 14.85
N ALA A 112 -0.03 -14.23 15.80
CA ALA A 112 -0.99 -13.13 15.75
C ALA A 112 -0.36 -11.75 15.96
N GLU A 113 0.60 -11.62 16.89
CA GLU A 113 1.32 -10.37 17.07
C GLU A 113 2.10 -10.00 15.80
N GLN A 114 2.74 -10.99 15.15
CA GLN A 114 3.42 -10.78 13.86
C GLN A 114 2.45 -10.35 12.75
N LEU A 115 1.28 -11.00 12.64
CA LEU A 115 0.26 -10.63 11.64
C LEU A 115 -0.36 -9.25 11.91
N ILE A 116 -0.53 -8.88 13.18
CA ILE A 116 -1.00 -7.55 13.59
C ILE A 116 0.06 -6.50 13.22
N GLU A 117 1.33 -6.76 13.53
CA GLU A 117 2.44 -5.86 13.19
C GLU A 117 2.55 -5.67 11.68
N GLU A 118 2.52 -6.75 10.89
CA GLU A 118 2.50 -6.66 9.43
C GLU A 118 1.29 -5.86 8.91
N GLY A 119 0.10 -6.10 9.49
CA GLY A 119 -1.12 -5.39 9.15
C GLY A 119 -0.99 -3.89 9.43
N MET A 120 -0.41 -3.53 10.57
CA MET A 120 -0.15 -2.14 10.96
C MET A 120 0.87 -1.48 10.03
N GLN A 121 1.98 -2.14 9.73
CA GLN A 121 3.01 -1.64 8.80
C GLN A 121 2.43 -1.40 7.40
N LYS A 122 1.69 -2.37 6.86
CA LYS A 122 1.01 -2.23 5.56
C LYS A 122 -0.01 -1.09 5.58
N GLY A 123 -0.79 -0.97 6.66
CA GLY A 123 -1.76 0.10 6.84
C GLY A 123 -1.11 1.49 6.86
N MET A 124 0.01 1.63 7.58
CA MET A 124 0.77 2.87 7.68
C MET A 124 1.37 3.27 6.33
N GLN A 125 2.04 2.35 5.64
CA GLN A 125 2.60 2.60 4.30
C GLN A 125 1.53 3.02 3.28
N GLN A 126 0.39 2.32 3.26
CA GLN A 126 -0.72 2.69 2.38
C GLN A 126 -1.32 4.06 2.74
N GLY A 127 -1.40 4.36 4.04
CA GLY A 127 -1.88 5.64 4.54
C GLY A 127 -0.98 6.81 4.12
N GLU A 128 0.33 6.66 4.30
CA GLU A 128 1.34 7.64 3.90
C GLU A 128 1.31 7.87 2.38
N GLN A 129 1.33 6.81 1.59
CA GLN A 129 1.34 6.92 0.13
C GLN A 129 0.07 7.61 -0.40
N LYS A 130 -1.10 7.24 0.12
CA LYS A 130 -2.37 7.89 -0.24
C LYS A 130 -2.43 9.34 0.24
N GLY A 131 -1.89 9.63 1.43
CA GLY A 131 -1.81 10.97 2.00
C GLY A 131 -0.94 11.89 1.15
N MET A 132 0.25 11.43 0.78
CA MET A 132 1.21 12.17 -0.04
C MET A 132 0.64 12.47 -1.43
N GLN A 133 0.12 11.46 -2.14
CA GLN A 133 -0.49 11.67 -3.47
C GLN A 133 -1.65 12.67 -3.44
N LYS A 134 -2.55 12.56 -2.45
CA LYS A 134 -3.66 13.50 -2.29
C LYS A 134 -3.17 14.91 -1.95
N GLY A 135 -2.12 15.02 -1.14
CA GLY A 135 -1.51 16.29 -0.76
C GLY A 135 -0.89 17.00 -1.97
N GLU A 136 -0.08 16.28 -2.74
CA GLU A 136 0.58 16.79 -3.94
C GLU A 136 -0.41 17.24 -5.00
N GLN A 137 -1.42 16.42 -5.32
CA GLN A 137 -2.45 16.79 -6.31
C GLN A 137 -3.20 18.05 -5.89
N LYS A 138 -3.65 18.13 -4.63
CA LYS A 138 -4.35 19.32 -4.12
C LYS A 138 -3.45 20.54 -4.10
N GLY A 139 -2.18 20.40 -3.72
CA GLY A 139 -1.19 21.47 -3.71
C GLY A 139 -0.93 22.02 -5.10
N MET A 140 -0.68 21.13 -6.07
CA MET A 140 -0.43 21.50 -7.46
C MET A 140 -1.64 22.19 -8.10
N GLN A 141 -2.85 21.66 -7.90
CA GLN A 141 -4.06 22.25 -8.47
C GLN A 141 -4.33 23.65 -7.90
N LYS A 142 -4.16 23.84 -6.58
CA LYS A 142 -4.26 25.17 -5.96
C LYS A 142 -3.18 26.12 -6.47
N GLY A 143 -1.95 25.65 -6.59
CA GLY A 143 -0.82 26.44 -7.08
C GLY A 143 -1.04 26.93 -8.52
N ILE A 144 -1.51 26.05 -9.41
CA ILE A 144 -1.83 26.41 -10.81
C ILE A 144 -2.96 27.45 -10.85
N GLN A 145 -4.06 27.22 -10.14
CA GLN A 145 -5.18 28.17 -10.13
C GLN A 145 -4.78 29.55 -9.60
N GLN A 146 -4.03 29.60 -8.50
CA GLN A 146 -3.54 30.86 -7.95
C GLN A 146 -2.55 31.55 -8.89
N GLY A 147 -1.67 30.78 -9.52
CA GLY A 147 -0.71 31.26 -10.52
C GLY A 147 -1.39 31.87 -11.74
N GLU A 148 -2.36 31.17 -12.32
CA GLU A 148 -3.15 31.62 -13.47
C GLU A 148 -3.94 32.90 -13.15
N GLN A 149 -4.64 32.93 -12.01
CA GLN A 149 -5.43 34.10 -11.62
C GLN A 149 -4.55 35.33 -11.35
N SER A 150 -3.41 35.15 -10.67
CA SER A 150 -2.44 36.22 -10.41
C SER A 150 -1.79 36.71 -11.69
N GLY A 151 -1.40 35.78 -12.57
CA GLY A 151 -0.81 36.08 -13.88
C GLY A 151 -1.77 36.87 -14.77
N LEU A 152 -3.03 36.43 -14.88
CA LEU A 152 -4.06 37.11 -15.68
C LEU A 152 -4.33 38.53 -15.16
N ARG A 153 -4.45 38.70 -13.83
CA ARG A 153 -4.69 40.02 -13.23
C ARG A 153 -3.52 40.98 -13.47
N LYS A 154 -2.28 40.50 -13.33
CA LYS A 154 -1.08 41.30 -13.64
C LYS A 154 -1.02 41.67 -15.12
N GLY A 155 -1.24 40.71 -16.02
CA GLY A 155 -1.24 40.94 -17.46
C GLY A 155 -2.30 41.95 -17.91
N LEU A 156 -3.54 41.82 -17.42
CA LEU A 156 -4.60 42.78 -17.70
C LEU A 156 -4.26 44.19 -17.18
N ARG A 157 -3.70 44.29 -15.98
CA ARG A 157 -3.28 45.59 -15.42
C ARG A 157 -2.16 46.22 -16.25
N GLN A 158 -1.14 45.45 -16.64
CA GLN A 158 -0.06 45.92 -17.49
C GLN A 158 -0.57 46.38 -18.87
N ALA A 159 -1.50 45.63 -19.47
CA ALA A 159 -2.12 46.02 -20.74
C ALA A 159 -2.90 47.34 -20.61
N ARG A 160 -3.68 47.53 -19.54
CA ARG A 160 -4.38 48.80 -19.26
C ARG A 160 -3.41 49.97 -19.11
N GLN A 161 -2.31 49.76 -18.38
CA GLN A 161 -1.26 50.79 -18.22
C GLN A 161 -0.59 51.15 -19.55
N GLN A 162 -0.27 50.16 -20.40
CA GLN A 162 0.29 50.40 -21.72
C GLN A 162 -0.66 51.21 -22.62
N ILE A 163 -1.95 50.87 -22.61
CA ILE A 163 -2.97 51.63 -23.35
C ILE A 163 -3.05 53.07 -22.82
N ALA A 164 -3.05 53.25 -21.50
CA ALA A 164 -3.10 54.58 -20.87
C ALA A 164 -1.91 55.45 -21.29
N VAL A 165 -0.70 54.90 -21.29
CA VAL A 165 0.51 55.59 -21.76
C VAL A 165 0.38 56.03 -23.21
N VAL A 166 -0.15 55.18 -24.09
CA VAL A 166 -0.36 55.52 -25.51
C VAL A 166 -1.36 56.66 -25.68
N LEU A 167 -2.47 56.64 -24.92
CA LEU A 167 -3.49 57.68 -24.98
C LEU A 167 -3.00 59.02 -24.42
N LEU A 168 -2.27 59.01 -23.29
CA LEU A 168 -1.66 60.21 -22.71
C LEU A 168 -0.65 60.86 -23.67
N LYS A 169 0.18 60.07 -24.35
CA LYS A 169 1.10 60.57 -25.38
C LYS A 169 0.39 61.22 -26.57
N ARG A 170 -0.88 60.84 -26.82
CA ARG A 170 -1.75 61.46 -27.83
C ARG A 170 -2.56 62.64 -27.31
N GLN A 171 -2.23 63.16 -26.12
CA GLN A 171 -2.88 64.30 -25.48
C GLN A 171 -4.38 64.07 -25.15
N ALA A 172 -4.80 62.82 -24.96
CA ALA A 172 -6.14 62.53 -24.42
C ALA A 172 -6.26 63.06 -22.97
N SER A 173 -7.47 63.47 -22.57
CA SER A 173 -7.72 63.94 -21.20
C SER A 173 -7.62 62.79 -20.18
N GLU A 174 -7.26 63.11 -18.94
CA GLU A 174 -7.10 62.10 -17.87
C GLU A 174 -8.42 61.37 -17.60
N GLU A 175 -9.55 62.06 -17.72
CA GLU A 175 -10.89 61.50 -17.57
C GLU A 175 -11.19 60.49 -18.69
N ALA A 176 -10.89 60.83 -19.94
CA ALA A 176 -11.08 59.92 -21.08
C ALA A 176 -10.15 58.69 -20.99
N VAL A 177 -8.92 58.87 -20.52
CA VAL A 177 -7.98 57.76 -20.30
C VAL A 177 -8.48 56.83 -19.18
N SER A 178 -8.95 57.40 -18.07
CA SER A 178 -9.54 56.65 -16.96
C SER A 178 -10.75 55.84 -17.42
N GLU A 179 -11.65 56.45 -18.19
CA GLU A 179 -12.85 55.79 -18.74
C GLU A 179 -12.50 54.63 -19.69
N ILE A 180 -11.59 54.84 -20.64
CA ILE A 180 -11.24 53.83 -21.67
C ILE A 180 -10.45 52.67 -21.06
N THR A 181 -9.52 52.95 -20.14
CA THR A 181 -8.62 51.91 -19.59
C THR A 181 -9.15 51.26 -18.32
N GLY A 182 -10.16 51.86 -17.68
CA GLY A 182 -10.67 51.43 -16.38
C GLY A 182 -9.65 51.50 -15.25
N LEU A 183 -8.62 52.35 -15.40
CA LEU A 183 -7.70 52.74 -14.32
C LEU A 183 -8.32 53.90 -13.53
N SER A 184 -7.99 54.02 -12.24
CA SER A 184 -8.44 55.18 -11.46
C SER A 184 -7.77 56.46 -11.95
N LEU A 185 -8.43 57.61 -11.74
CA LEU A 185 -7.84 58.93 -12.04
C LEU A 185 -6.48 59.11 -11.35
N GLU A 186 -6.33 58.62 -10.11
CA GLU A 186 -5.06 58.64 -9.39
C GLU A 186 -3.98 57.81 -10.10
N GLU A 187 -4.30 56.60 -10.55
CA GLU A 187 -3.36 55.74 -11.29
C GLU A 187 -2.93 56.39 -12.62
N VAL A 188 -3.85 57.05 -13.33
CA VAL A 188 -3.57 57.78 -14.57
C VAL A 188 -2.68 59.00 -14.30
N GLN A 189 -2.92 59.74 -13.21
CA GLN A 189 -2.11 60.89 -12.80
C GLN A 189 -0.69 60.48 -12.40
N THR A 190 -0.54 59.36 -11.68
CA THR A 190 0.79 58.81 -11.37
C THR A 190 1.53 58.44 -12.65
N LEU A 191 0.90 57.69 -13.57
CA LEU A 191 1.51 57.34 -14.86
C LEU A 191 1.91 58.57 -15.69
N LYS A 192 1.11 59.64 -15.64
CA LYS A 192 1.40 60.90 -16.32
C LYS A 192 2.60 61.63 -15.72
N LYS A 193 2.75 61.64 -14.39
CA LYS A 193 3.93 62.19 -13.71
C LYS A 193 5.18 61.40 -14.09
N ASP A 194 5.11 60.07 -14.02
CA ASP A 194 6.21 59.18 -14.40
C ASP A 194 6.64 59.33 -15.87
N LEU A 195 5.75 59.79 -16.75
CA LEU A 195 6.03 60.11 -18.16
C LEU A 195 6.71 61.47 -18.37
N ILE A 196 6.56 62.41 -17.45
CA ILE A 196 7.12 63.77 -17.51
C ILE A 196 8.52 63.80 -16.85
N ASP A 197 8.77 62.90 -15.90
CA ASP A 197 10.04 62.76 -15.17
C ASP A 197 11.10 61.90 -15.90
N ILE A 198 10.87 61.54 -17.18
CA ILE A 198 11.79 60.81 -18.08
C ILE A 198 12.21 61.72 -19.25
#